data_AF-A0A7J9BAW0-F1
#
_entry.id   AF-A0A7J9BAW0-F1
#
_cell.length_a   1.000
_cell.length_b   1.000
_cell.length_c   1.000
_cell.angle_alpha   90.00
_cell.angle_beta   90.00
_cell.angle_gamma   90.00
#
_symmetry.space_group_name_H-M   'P 1'
#
loop_
_entity.id
_entity.type
_entity.pdbx_description
1 polymer ?
#
loop_
_entity_poly.entity_id
_entity_poly.type
_entity_poly.pdbx_seq_one_letter_code
_entity_poly.pdbx_strand_id
1 'polypeptide(L)'
;MGTNQNLDYDLPRQVVSPSKPREDTGTYWGYKVRYASNISSVFSDCPYKGGYDHLIGTSEHGIVVKSSQLNLPAFRHLLIAFGGLLGLEKSVEEDNKLKGKNVRDIFNMYLNTCPHQGSRTIRTEEALLISLQYFQEPITRAMQGPAS
;
A
#
# COMPACT_ATOMS: atom_id res chain seq x y z
N MET A 1 -28.60 44.89 2.36
CA MET A 1 -29.04 43.47 2.33
C MET A 1 -28.05 42.68 3.17
N GLY A 2 -28.54 42.07 4.24
CA GLY A 2 -27.77 41.65 5.41
C GLY A 2 -26.75 40.55 5.14
N THR A 3 -25.59 40.75 5.75
CA THR A 3 -24.51 39.78 5.97
C THR A 3 -24.99 38.68 6.93
N ASN A 4 -25.42 37.54 6.42
CA ASN A 4 -25.47 36.30 7.21
C ASN A 4 -24.12 35.57 7.05
N GLN A 5 -23.11 36.06 7.75
CA GLN A 5 -21.90 35.28 8.00
C GLN A 5 -22.16 34.41 9.23
N ASN A 6 -22.16 33.09 9.03
CA ASN A 6 -22.46 32.06 10.03
C ASN A 6 -21.72 32.29 11.36
N LEU A 7 -22.51 32.31 12.45
CA LEU A 7 -22.09 32.47 13.85
C LEU A 7 -21.73 31.11 14.50
N ASP A 8 -20.86 30.33 13.86
CA ASP A 8 -20.41 29.02 14.39
C ASP A 8 -18.97 29.06 14.96
N TYR A 9 -18.50 30.25 15.32
CA TYR A 9 -17.15 30.44 15.88
C TYR A 9 -17.01 30.01 17.34
N ASP A 10 -18.11 29.89 18.10
CA ASP A 10 -18.09 29.57 19.54
C ASP A 10 -18.43 28.10 19.89
N LEU A 11 -18.52 27.21 18.90
CA LEU A 11 -18.68 25.79 19.19
C LEU A 11 -17.37 25.19 19.74
N PRO A 12 -17.39 24.48 20.89
CA PRO A 12 -16.19 23.85 21.42
C PRO A 12 -15.67 22.79 20.45
N ARG A 13 -14.44 22.97 19.97
CA ARG A 13 -13.75 22.00 19.09
C ARG A 13 -12.79 21.16 19.92
N GLN A 14 -12.82 19.85 19.70
CA GLN A 14 -11.89 18.92 20.33
C GLN A 14 -10.83 18.50 19.33
N VAL A 15 -9.55 18.59 19.72
CA VAL A 15 -8.46 17.96 18.96
C VAL A 15 -8.62 16.45 19.06
N VAL A 16 -8.60 15.78 17.91
CA VAL A 16 -8.76 14.32 17.81
C VAL A 16 -7.52 13.68 17.20
N SER A 17 -7.43 12.35 17.31
CA SER A 17 -6.41 11.58 16.59
C SER A 17 -6.48 11.87 15.09
N PRO A 18 -5.33 12.03 14.39
CA PRO A 18 -5.29 12.16 12.94
C PRO A 18 -5.92 10.97 12.19
N SER A 19 -6.06 9.80 12.85
CA SER A 19 -6.71 8.62 12.26
C SER A 19 -8.24 8.67 12.33
N LYS A 20 -8.82 9.51 13.20
CA LYS A 20 -10.25 9.52 13.50
C LYS A 20 -11.13 9.79 12.26
N PRO A 21 -10.81 10.72 11.34
CA PRO A 21 -11.61 10.90 10.11
C PRO A 21 -11.68 9.64 9.24
N ARG A 22 -10.60 8.85 9.19
CA ARG A 22 -10.57 7.59 8.43
C ARG A 22 -11.34 6.48 9.15
N GLU A 23 -11.17 6.38 10.46
CA GLU A 23 -11.74 5.29 11.28
C GLU A 23 -13.25 5.45 11.48
N ASP A 24 -13.73 6.68 11.70
CA ASP A 24 -15.13 6.93 12.03
C ASP A 24 -16.00 7.16 10.79
N THR A 25 -15.48 7.85 9.76
CA THR A 25 -16.27 8.26 8.57
C THR A 25 -15.72 7.72 7.25
N GLY A 26 -14.68 6.88 7.26
CA GLY A 26 -14.06 6.34 6.04
C GLY A 26 -13.40 7.39 5.15
N THR A 27 -13.20 8.61 5.66
CA THR A 27 -12.68 9.73 4.85
C THR A 27 -11.17 9.64 4.72
N TYR A 28 -10.67 9.75 3.50
CA TYR A 28 -9.22 9.83 3.25
C TYR A 28 -8.66 11.12 3.86
N TRP A 29 -7.64 10.98 4.72
CA TRP A 29 -7.05 12.10 5.47
C TRP A 29 -5.56 12.30 5.15
N GLY A 30 -5.17 11.98 3.91
CA GLY A 30 -3.78 12.05 3.48
C GLY A 30 -2.97 10.80 3.80
N TYR A 31 -1.66 10.92 3.67
CA TYR A 31 -0.67 9.89 4.00
C TYR A 31 0.43 10.46 4.88
N LYS A 32 1.15 9.58 5.57
CA LYS A 32 2.39 9.93 6.29
C LYS A 32 3.58 9.41 5.51
N VAL A 33 4.64 10.22 5.42
CA VAL A 33 5.92 9.80 4.85
C VAL A 33 6.80 9.25 5.96
N ARG A 34 7.41 8.10 5.72
CA ARG A 34 8.39 7.49 6.60
C ARG A 34 9.61 7.09 5.78
N TYR A 35 10.78 7.49 6.25
CA TYR A 35 12.06 7.05 5.69
C TYR A 35 12.48 5.72 6.33
N ALA A 36 13.03 4.83 5.52
CA ALA A 36 13.66 3.58 5.95
C ALA A 36 15.04 3.50 5.30
N SER A 37 16.06 3.08 6.05
CA SER A 37 17.44 3.01 5.57
C SER A 37 17.72 1.83 4.64
N ASN A 38 16.86 0.82 4.66
CA ASN A 38 16.89 -0.37 3.80
C ASN A 38 15.51 -1.07 3.83
N ILE A 39 15.35 -2.11 3.02
CA ILE A 39 14.07 -2.81 2.87
C ILE A 39 13.66 -3.56 4.14
N SER A 40 14.59 -4.14 4.90
CA SER A 40 14.24 -4.82 6.16
C SER A 40 13.67 -3.87 7.21
N SER A 41 14.20 -2.63 7.29
CA SER A 41 13.67 -1.56 8.13
C SER A 41 12.30 -1.06 7.69
N VAL A 42 11.89 -1.28 6.43
CA VAL A 42 10.49 -1.04 6.02
C VAL A 42 9.56 -1.92 6.85
N PHE A 43 9.92 -3.18 7.07
CA PHE A 43 9.09 -4.15 7.80
C PHE A 43 9.27 -4.08 9.31
N SER A 44 10.52 -4.03 9.82
CA SER A 44 10.79 -4.08 11.25
C SER A 44 10.32 -2.83 11.99
N ASP A 45 10.40 -1.66 11.34
CA ASP A 45 10.09 -0.37 11.95
C ASP A 45 8.66 0.07 11.57
N CYS A 46 7.77 -0.91 11.38
CA CYS A 46 6.36 -0.67 11.08
C CYS A 46 5.68 0.08 12.24
N PRO A 47 4.93 1.16 11.99
CA PRO A 47 4.28 1.94 13.04
C PRO A 47 3.02 1.25 13.62
N TYR A 48 2.59 0.13 13.03
CA TYR A 48 1.38 -0.57 13.42
C TYR A 48 1.69 -1.73 14.35
N LYS A 49 0.93 -1.84 15.45
CA LYS A 49 1.02 -2.99 16.35
C LYS A 49 0.58 -4.26 15.60
N GLY A 50 1.48 -5.24 15.53
CA GLY A 50 1.27 -6.46 14.73
C GLY A 50 1.89 -6.41 13.34
N GLY A 51 2.52 -5.29 12.96
CA GLY A 51 3.21 -5.14 11.68
C GLY A 51 2.26 -4.97 10.49
N TYR A 52 2.83 -5.02 9.29
CA TYR A 52 2.06 -5.22 8.07
C TYR A 52 1.74 -6.71 7.96
N ASP A 53 0.45 -7.06 8.06
CA ASP A 53 0.00 -8.46 8.10
C ASP A 53 -0.24 -9.05 6.70
N HIS A 54 -0.15 -8.23 5.66
CA HIS A 54 -0.07 -8.70 4.28
C HIS A 54 0.91 -7.85 3.46
N LEU A 55 1.85 -8.52 2.79
CA LEU A 55 2.94 -7.92 2.03
C LEU A 55 2.82 -8.32 0.56
N ILE A 56 2.73 -7.32 -0.32
CA ILE A 56 2.72 -7.51 -1.77
C ILE A 56 3.93 -6.80 -2.37
N GLY A 57 4.74 -7.51 -3.14
CA GLY A 57 5.76 -6.90 -3.99
C GLY A 57 5.30 -6.86 -5.44
N THR A 58 5.65 -5.82 -6.19
CA THR A 58 5.35 -5.69 -7.61
C THR A 58 6.60 -5.86 -8.47
N SER A 59 6.53 -6.64 -9.54
CA SER A 59 7.64 -6.84 -10.49
C SER A 59 7.12 -7.39 -11.82
N GLU A 60 7.79 -7.08 -12.93
CA GLU A 60 7.50 -7.72 -14.23
C GLU A 60 7.73 -9.24 -14.19
N HIS A 61 8.59 -9.71 -13.28
CA HIS A 61 8.87 -11.13 -13.02
C HIS A 61 7.91 -11.76 -12.00
N GLY A 62 6.90 -11.03 -11.53
CA GLY A 62 5.87 -11.54 -10.63
C GLY A 62 4.89 -12.49 -11.33
N ILE A 63 4.09 -13.19 -10.53
CA ILE A 63 3.00 -14.02 -11.07
C ILE A 63 1.92 -13.11 -11.69
N VAL A 64 1.32 -13.57 -12.78
CA VAL A 64 0.23 -12.86 -13.46
C VAL A 64 -1.09 -13.43 -12.97
N VAL A 65 -1.89 -12.60 -12.33
CA VAL A 65 -3.27 -12.89 -11.92
C VAL A 65 -4.12 -11.74 -12.44
N LYS A 66 -5.38 -12.00 -12.83
CA LYS A 66 -6.30 -10.89 -13.16
C LYS A 66 -6.77 -10.24 -11.86
N SER A 67 -6.97 -8.92 -11.87
CA SER A 67 -7.52 -8.19 -10.72
C SER A 67 -8.84 -8.81 -10.21
N SER A 68 -9.74 -9.18 -11.12
CA SER A 68 -11.00 -9.85 -10.79
C SER A 68 -10.85 -11.24 -10.14
N GLN A 69 -9.70 -11.89 -10.31
CA GLN A 69 -9.40 -13.23 -9.80
C GLN A 69 -8.45 -13.22 -8.60
N LEU A 70 -7.83 -12.06 -8.31
CA LEU A 70 -6.90 -11.92 -7.20
C LEU A 70 -7.69 -11.89 -5.88
N ASN A 71 -7.56 -12.97 -5.10
CA ASN A 71 -8.13 -13.06 -3.77
C ASN A 71 -7.09 -12.66 -2.73
N LEU A 72 -7.32 -11.53 -2.08
CA LEU A 72 -6.55 -11.12 -0.91
C LEU A 72 -7.22 -11.67 0.35
N PRO A 73 -6.45 -12.21 1.32
CA PRO A 73 -7.01 -12.56 2.63
C PRO A 73 -7.48 -11.29 3.34
N ALA A 74 -8.32 -11.44 4.37
CA ALA A 74 -8.61 -10.34 5.28
C ALA A 74 -7.30 -9.84 5.93
N PHE A 75 -7.09 -8.52 5.93
CA PHE A 75 -5.89 -7.88 6.46
C PHE A 75 -6.27 -6.61 7.24
N ARG A 76 -5.40 -6.18 8.17
CA ARG A 76 -5.52 -4.89 8.85
C ARG A 76 -4.56 -3.85 8.28
N HIS A 77 -3.36 -4.27 7.86
CA HIS A 77 -2.27 -3.42 7.42
C HIS A 77 -1.57 -4.02 6.19
N LEU A 78 -2.10 -3.71 5.00
CA LEU A 78 -1.49 -4.07 3.73
C LEU A 78 -0.30 -3.16 3.39
N LEU A 79 0.82 -3.75 2.98
CA LEU A 79 1.95 -3.06 2.37
C LEU A 79 2.10 -3.50 0.91
N ILE A 80 2.14 -2.53 0.00
CA ILE A 80 2.47 -2.75 -1.42
C ILE A 80 3.84 -2.10 -1.68
N ALA A 81 4.82 -2.90 -2.07
CA ALA A 81 6.18 -2.47 -2.33
C ALA A 81 6.46 -2.38 -3.83
N PHE A 82 7.15 -1.30 -4.21
CA PHE A 82 7.56 -1.03 -5.58
C PHE A 82 9.08 -0.92 -5.65
N GLY A 83 9.67 -1.53 -6.67
CA GLY A 83 11.10 -1.43 -6.95
C GLY A 83 11.47 -0.15 -7.68
N GLY A 84 12.76 0.18 -7.64
CA GLY A 84 13.37 1.19 -8.52
C GLY A 84 13.74 0.58 -9.88
N LEU A 85 14.74 1.17 -10.56
CA LEU A 85 15.22 0.73 -11.87
C LEU A 85 15.64 -0.75 -11.92
N LEU A 86 16.23 -1.25 -10.83
CA LEU A 86 16.71 -2.63 -10.72
C LEU A 86 15.75 -3.53 -9.91
N GLY A 87 14.48 -3.10 -9.77
CA GLY A 87 13.47 -3.86 -9.05
C GLY A 87 13.65 -3.91 -7.53
N LEU A 88 12.82 -4.71 -6.86
CA LEU A 88 12.92 -4.96 -5.41
C LEU A 88 14.06 -5.94 -5.10
N GLU A 89 14.44 -6.75 -6.09
CA GLU A 89 15.54 -7.69 -6.08
C GLU A 89 16.83 -6.99 -5.61
N LYS A 90 17.11 -5.81 -6.17
CA LYS A 90 18.29 -5.03 -5.79
C LYS A 90 18.26 -4.56 -4.34
N SER A 91 17.09 -4.12 -3.86
CA SER A 91 16.93 -3.71 -2.45
C SER A 91 17.11 -4.87 -1.48
N VAL A 92 16.67 -6.08 -1.86
CA VAL A 92 16.87 -7.30 -1.07
C VAL A 92 18.33 -7.75 -1.08
N GLU A 93 19.00 -7.69 -2.24
CA GLU A 93 20.43 -8.05 -2.38
C GLU A 93 21.33 -7.18 -1.50
N GLU A 94 21.08 -5.87 -1.45
CA GLU A 94 21.89 -4.90 -0.71
C GLU A 94 21.61 -4.89 0.80
N ASP A 95 20.52 -5.51 1.24
CA ASP A 95 20.18 -5.61 2.66
C ASP A 95 20.87 -6.80 3.33
N ASN A 96 21.83 -6.50 4.22
CA ASN A 96 22.60 -7.51 4.95
C ASN A 96 21.72 -8.50 5.73
N LYS A 97 20.53 -8.11 6.21
CA LYS A 97 19.62 -9.00 6.93
C LYS A 97 18.85 -9.95 6.01
N LEU A 98 18.78 -9.64 4.71
CA LEU A 98 18.08 -10.43 3.70
C LEU A 98 19.03 -11.07 2.68
N LYS A 99 20.35 -10.93 2.89
CA LYS A 99 21.38 -11.46 2.00
C LYS A 99 21.16 -12.94 1.69
N GLY A 100 21.14 -13.26 0.40
CA GLY A 100 20.93 -14.63 -0.09
C GLY A 100 19.48 -15.12 -0.12
N LYS A 101 18.51 -14.30 0.31
CA LYS A 101 17.08 -14.62 0.17
C LYS A 101 16.57 -14.30 -1.23
N ASN A 102 15.62 -15.10 -1.72
CA ASN A 102 14.87 -14.73 -2.91
C ASN A 102 13.85 -13.65 -2.56
N VAL A 103 13.69 -12.64 -3.41
CA VAL A 103 12.70 -11.56 -3.21
C VAL A 103 11.28 -12.12 -3.03
N ARG A 104 10.94 -13.22 -3.73
CA ARG A 104 9.62 -13.85 -3.65
C ARG A 104 9.32 -14.46 -2.27
N ASP A 105 10.35 -14.79 -1.49
CA ASP A 105 10.20 -15.35 -0.15
C ASP A 105 9.98 -14.25 0.91
N ILE A 106 10.15 -12.97 0.54
CA ILE A 106 9.97 -11.82 1.45
C ILE A 106 8.51 -11.37 1.50
N PHE A 107 7.77 -11.53 0.39
CA PHE A 107 6.40 -11.05 0.25
C PHE A 107 5.41 -12.21 0.29
N ASN A 108 4.20 -11.97 0.80
CA ASN A 108 3.12 -12.96 0.72
C ASN A 108 2.68 -13.17 -0.73
N MET A 109 2.74 -12.12 -1.56
CA MET A 109 2.49 -12.18 -2.99
C MET A 109 3.53 -11.36 -3.75
N TYR A 110 3.96 -11.84 -4.90
CA TYR A 110 4.89 -11.13 -5.78
C TYR A 110 4.31 -11.09 -7.20
N LEU A 111 3.76 -9.94 -7.60
CA LEU A 111 2.79 -9.83 -8.69
C LEU A 111 3.30 -8.99 -9.86
N ASN A 112 2.94 -9.40 -11.07
CA ASN A 112 2.99 -8.55 -12.24
C ASN A 112 1.60 -7.96 -12.47
N THR A 113 1.47 -6.65 -12.29
CA THR A 113 0.21 -5.89 -12.39
C THR A 113 -0.04 -5.33 -13.79
N CYS A 114 0.93 -5.43 -14.71
CA CYS A 114 0.85 -4.97 -16.09
C CYS A 114 1.43 -6.01 -17.05
N PRO A 115 0.78 -7.19 -17.19
CA PRO A 115 1.24 -8.20 -18.12
C PRO A 115 1.20 -7.65 -19.55
N HIS A 116 2.14 -8.09 -20.39
CA HIS A 116 2.28 -7.65 -21.78
C HIS A 116 2.54 -6.13 -21.93
N GLN A 117 3.28 -5.54 -20.98
CA GLN A 117 3.74 -4.16 -21.10
C GLN A 117 4.41 -3.92 -22.46
N GLY A 118 4.03 -2.82 -23.11
CA GLY A 118 4.56 -2.44 -24.43
C GLY A 118 5.92 -1.73 -24.37
N SER A 119 6.40 -1.40 -23.17
CA SER A 119 7.72 -0.82 -22.93
C SER A 119 8.64 -1.86 -22.30
N ARG A 120 9.96 -1.67 -22.49
CA ARG A 120 10.96 -2.50 -21.78
C ARG A 120 10.90 -2.31 -20.26
N THR A 121 10.54 -1.11 -19.81
CA THR A 121 10.47 -0.75 -18.40
C THR A 121 9.26 0.12 -18.18
N ILE A 122 8.55 -0.14 -17.08
CA ILE A 122 7.55 0.78 -16.52
C ILE A 122 8.25 1.51 -15.38
N ARG A 123 8.28 2.85 -15.43
CA ARG A 123 8.93 3.62 -14.37
C ARG A 123 8.11 3.53 -13.08
N THR A 124 8.75 3.69 -11.93
CA THR A 124 8.10 3.44 -10.63
C THR A 124 6.83 4.27 -10.41
N GLU A 125 6.80 5.53 -10.85
CA GLU A 125 5.60 6.38 -10.71
C GLU A 125 4.46 6.01 -11.67
N GLU A 126 4.76 5.45 -12.84
CA GLU A 126 3.76 4.82 -13.73
C GLU A 126 3.24 3.52 -13.10
N ALA A 127 4.15 2.66 -12.60
CA ALA A 127 3.83 1.38 -11.99
C ALA A 127 2.93 1.56 -10.75
N LEU A 128 3.14 2.63 -9.97
CA LEU A 128 2.32 2.98 -8.83
C LEU A 128 0.85 3.14 -9.23
N LEU A 129 0.56 3.96 -10.25
CA LEU A 129 -0.82 4.21 -10.68
C LEU A 129 -1.48 2.96 -11.27
N ILE A 130 -0.77 2.23 -12.14
CA ILE A 130 -1.27 1.00 -12.76
C ILE A 130 -1.61 -0.03 -11.68
N SER A 131 -0.69 -0.22 -10.72
CA SER A 131 -0.85 -1.23 -9.68
C SER A 131 -1.94 -0.85 -8.68
N LEU A 132 -2.03 0.41 -8.25
CA LEU A 132 -3.10 0.83 -7.32
C LEU A 132 -4.50 0.70 -7.96
N GLN A 133 -4.64 1.00 -9.25
CA GLN A 133 -5.88 0.73 -9.98
C GLN A 133 -6.15 -0.78 -10.07
N TYR A 134 -5.13 -1.58 -10.38
CA TYR A 134 -5.24 -3.04 -10.40
C TYR A 134 -5.68 -3.62 -9.04
N PHE A 135 -5.21 -3.06 -7.92
CA PHE A 135 -5.55 -3.54 -6.58
C PHE A 135 -6.87 -3.01 -6.02
N GLN A 136 -7.50 -2.01 -6.66
CA GLN A 136 -8.72 -1.39 -6.15
C GLN A 136 -9.84 -2.41 -5.89
N GLU A 137 -10.15 -3.26 -6.87
CA GLU A 137 -11.20 -4.27 -6.76
C GLU A 137 -10.84 -5.38 -5.73
N PRO A 138 -9.66 -6.03 -5.78
CA PRO A 138 -9.23 -7.00 -4.76
C PRO A 138 -9.26 -6.47 -3.33
N ILE A 139 -8.76 -5.25 -3.10
CA ILE A 139 -8.73 -4.63 -1.77
C ILE A 139 -10.15 -4.36 -1.28
N THR A 140 -11.01 -3.82 -2.15
CA THR A 140 -12.41 -3.54 -1.80
C THR A 140 -13.14 -4.83 -1.41
N ARG A 141 -12.96 -5.92 -2.17
CA ARG A 141 -13.53 -7.23 -1.82
C ARG A 141 -13.03 -7.74 -0.47
N ALA A 142 -11.71 -7.66 -0.20
CA ALA A 142 -11.14 -8.11 1.06
C ALA A 142 -11.63 -7.30 2.27
N MET A 143 -11.91 -6.01 2.09
CA MET A 143 -12.42 -5.12 3.14
C MET A 143 -13.92 -5.31 3.44
N GLN A 144 -14.71 -5.80 2.49
CA GLN A 144 -16.16 -6.01 2.68
C GLN A 144 -16.50 -7.28 3.48
N GLY A 145 -15.51 -8.14 3.78
CA GLY A 145 -15.75 -9.44 4.42
C GLY A 145 -16.48 -10.43 3.49
N PRO A 146 -16.58 -11.72 3.85
CA PRO A 146 -17.43 -12.64 3.10
C PRO A 146 -18.87 -12.13 3.15
N ALA A 147 -19.57 -12.14 2.00
CA ALA A 147 -21.01 -11.90 1.97
C ALA A 147 -21.68 -12.90 2.92
N SER A 148 -22.28 -12.37 4.00
CA SER A 148 -23.09 -13.11 4.96
C SER A 148 -24.30 -13.75 4.29
#